data_AF-A0A959B8K6-F1
#
_entry.id   AF-A0A959B8K6-F1
#
_cell.length_a   1.000
_cell.length_b   1.000
_cell.length_c   1.000
_cell.angle_alpha   90.00
_cell.angle_beta   90.00
_cell.angle_gamma   90.00
#
_symmetry.space_group_name_H-M   'P 1'
#
loop_
_entity.id
_entity.type
_entity.pdbx_description
1 polymer ?
#
loop_
_entity_poly.entity_id
_entity_poly.type
_entity_poly.pdbx_seq_one_letter_code
_entity_poly.pdbx_strand_id
1 'polypeptide(L)'
;GGGTDGREIDFPAMSAAAGDDILLVRDQDRIGLADYFGDCFNDFEVVIETPDLNFNGDDPFELYKNTTVIETYGDVELSGTGLEWEYTGSWAYKFNGFWEYAQVDCSANSTSLQDAACAYPFCVPLQLYGVLAILWDGSGTNGGKAVHVRANRPIADLGIYGLGTANNGGGTDGVEFTFPSISVNEGDHILVAREPATMAAYFGSCYDGYAQVFQSDAMNQNGDDAIELFSGADAIETYGDANVDGSGQFWEYTGTWAYRMNGVWAYGGIDCAAGSTTTQSSACPYGFCQ
;
A
#
# COMPACT_ATOMS: atom_id res chain seq x y z
N GLY A 1 1.81 8.49 -28.24
CA GLY A 1 0.73 9.10 -29.07
C GLY A 1 0.92 8.86 -30.56
N GLY A 2 0.74 7.61 -30.97
CA GLY A 2 0.71 7.13 -32.35
C GLY A 2 0.15 5.72 -32.21
N GLY A 3 -1.03 5.44 -32.78
CA GLY A 3 -1.76 4.21 -32.52
C GLY A 3 -0.95 2.93 -32.76
N THR A 4 -1.51 1.77 -32.40
CA THR A 4 -0.83 0.46 -32.35
C THR A 4 0.10 0.22 -33.55
N ASP A 5 1.41 0.31 -33.38
CA ASP A 5 2.40 -0.17 -34.36
C ASP A 5 2.55 -1.70 -34.35
N GLY A 6 1.92 -2.34 -33.36
CA GLY A 6 1.65 -3.76 -33.29
C GLY A 6 2.45 -4.42 -32.18
N ARG A 7 2.69 -5.72 -32.34
CA ARG A 7 3.48 -6.50 -31.38
C ARG A 7 4.96 -6.16 -31.56
N GLU A 8 5.53 -5.46 -30.57
CA GLU A 8 6.93 -5.03 -30.60
C GLU A 8 7.88 -6.01 -29.90
N ILE A 9 7.46 -6.58 -28.77
CA ILE A 9 8.30 -7.45 -27.93
C ILE A 9 7.78 -8.89 -27.97
N ASP A 10 8.67 -9.81 -28.34
CA ASP A 10 8.43 -11.24 -28.28
C ASP A 10 9.01 -11.84 -27.01
N PHE A 11 8.16 -12.42 -26.16
CA PHE A 11 8.68 -13.17 -25.01
C PHE A 11 9.47 -14.39 -25.51
N PRO A 12 10.62 -14.71 -24.88
CA PRO A 12 11.39 -15.88 -25.23
C PRO A 12 10.56 -17.16 -25.07
N ALA A 13 10.94 -18.21 -25.79
CA ALA A 13 10.29 -19.50 -25.68
C ALA A 13 10.56 -20.13 -24.30
N MET A 14 9.67 -19.86 -23.35
CA MET A 14 9.74 -20.36 -21.98
C MET A 14 8.35 -20.68 -21.43
N SER A 15 8.31 -21.38 -20.31
CA SER A 15 7.09 -21.67 -19.56
C SER A 15 7.04 -20.85 -18.28
N ALA A 16 5.86 -20.31 -17.96
CA ALA A 16 5.51 -19.79 -16.64
C ALA A 16 4.27 -20.55 -16.13
N ALA A 17 4.15 -20.71 -14.81
CA ALA A 17 2.99 -21.25 -14.14
C ALA A 17 2.01 -20.14 -13.74
N ALA A 18 0.78 -20.53 -13.42
CA ALA A 18 -0.17 -19.59 -12.83
C ALA A 18 0.35 -19.19 -11.43
N GLY A 19 0.48 -17.89 -11.21
CA GLY A 19 1.03 -17.32 -9.98
C GLY A 19 2.52 -16.97 -10.07
N ASP A 20 3.21 -17.27 -11.18
CA ASP A 20 4.57 -16.76 -11.39
C ASP A 20 4.54 -15.25 -11.65
N ASP A 21 5.45 -14.53 -11.02
CA ASP A 21 5.68 -13.11 -11.20
C ASP A 21 6.75 -12.90 -12.29
N ILE A 22 6.30 -12.33 -13.41
CA ILE A 22 7.11 -12.13 -14.62
C ILE A 22 7.52 -10.66 -14.71
N LEU A 23 8.82 -10.39 -14.55
CA LEU A 23 9.40 -9.07 -14.74
C LEU A 23 10.02 -8.96 -16.14
N LEU A 24 9.55 -8.01 -16.93
CA LEU A 24 10.22 -7.56 -18.14
C LEU A 24 11.10 -6.35 -17.81
N VAL A 25 12.37 -6.40 -18.19
CA VAL A 25 13.35 -5.34 -17.90
C VAL A 25 14.19 -5.02 -19.12
N ARG A 26 14.53 -3.74 -19.29
CA ARG A 26 15.44 -3.34 -20.35
C ARG A 26 16.83 -3.90 -20.04
N ASP A 27 17.46 -4.56 -21.00
CA ASP A 27 18.74 -5.24 -20.82
C ASP A 27 19.83 -4.35 -20.19
N GLN A 28 19.95 -3.10 -20.64
CA GLN A 28 20.91 -2.14 -20.10
C GLN A 28 20.57 -1.65 -18.67
N ASP A 29 19.33 -1.78 -18.22
CA ASP A 29 18.87 -1.32 -16.90
C ASP A 29 18.78 -2.44 -15.87
N ARG A 30 18.89 -3.72 -16.28
CA ARG A 30 18.70 -4.88 -15.40
C ARG A 30 19.55 -4.86 -14.13
N ILE A 31 20.78 -4.36 -14.20
CA ILE A 31 21.64 -4.23 -13.02
C ILE A 31 21.10 -3.15 -12.08
N GLY A 32 20.81 -1.96 -12.62
CA GLY A 32 20.27 -0.85 -11.82
C GLY A 32 18.92 -1.16 -11.19
N LEU A 33 18.04 -1.87 -11.91
CA LEU A 33 16.75 -2.30 -11.38
C LEU A 33 16.91 -3.35 -10.27
N ALA A 34 17.84 -4.30 -10.43
CA ALA A 34 18.13 -5.27 -9.38
C ALA A 34 18.71 -4.60 -8.12
N ASP A 35 19.60 -3.62 -8.29
CA ASP A 35 20.14 -2.83 -7.18
C ASP A 35 19.03 -2.02 -6.48
N TYR A 36 18.10 -1.43 -7.25
CA TYR A 36 16.98 -0.67 -6.72
C TYR A 36 15.99 -1.53 -5.91
N PHE A 37 15.63 -2.70 -6.44
CA PHE A 37 14.71 -3.64 -5.78
C PHE A 37 15.37 -4.39 -4.61
N GLY A 38 16.70 -4.49 -4.59
CA GLY A 38 17.45 -5.23 -3.58
C GLY A 38 17.06 -6.71 -3.57
N ASP A 39 16.90 -7.27 -2.37
CA ASP A 39 16.60 -8.69 -2.19
C ASP A 39 15.28 -9.11 -2.87
N CYS A 40 14.28 -8.23 -2.93
CA CYS A 40 13.00 -8.48 -3.59
C CYS A 40 13.15 -8.85 -5.07
N PHE A 41 14.22 -8.39 -5.75
CA PHE A 41 14.44 -8.73 -7.15
C PHE A 41 14.53 -10.25 -7.38
N ASN A 42 14.95 -11.01 -6.37
CA ASN A 42 15.05 -12.46 -6.44
C ASN A 42 13.71 -13.18 -6.26
N ASP A 43 12.65 -12.44 -5.88
CA ASP A 43 11.31 -13.00 -5.69
C ASP A 43 10.54 -13.11 -7.01
N PHE A 44 10.99 -12.45 -8.09
CA PHE A 44 10.43 -12.66 -9.42
C PHE A 44 10.87 -14.02 -9.98
N GLU A 45 9.92 -14.92 -10.26
CA GLU A 45 10.21 -16.25 -10.79
C GLU A 45 10.78 -16.20 -12.21
N VAL A 46 10.40 -15.18 -12.98
CA VAL A 46 10.82 -15.00 -14.36
C VAL A 46 11.27 -13.56 -14.59
N VAL A 47 12.53 -13.39 -14.98
CA VAL A 47 13.06 -12.10 -15.45
C VAL A 47 13.43 -12.21 -16.92
N ILE A 48 12.83 -11.36 -17.75
CA ILE A 48 13.03 -11.31 -19.21
C ILE A 48 13.71 -10.00 -19.55
N GLU A 49 14.96 -10.10 -20.00
CA GLU A 49 15.74 -8.96 -20.48
C GLU A 49 15.48 -8.72 -21.97
N THR A 50 15.22 -7.47 -22.37
CA THR A 50 15.01 -7.10 -23.76
C THR A 50 15.56 -5.69 -24.06
N PRO A 51 16.19 -5.44 -25.22
CA PRO A 51 16.59 -4.08 -25.61
C PRO A 51 15.40 -3.22 -26.07
N ASP A 52 14.25 -3.83 -26.32
CA ASP A 52 13.12 -3.20 -27.03
C ASP A 52 12.17 -2.44 -26.09
N LEU A 53 12.35 -2.55 -24.77
CA LEU A 53 11.58 -1.75 -23.81
C LEU A 53 11.98 -0.29 -23.89
N ASN A 54 11.08 0.58 -24.33
CA ASN A 54 11.36 1.99 -24.59
C ASN A 54 10.35 2.97 -23.98
N PHE A 55 9.44 2.49 -23.12
CA PHE A 55 8.40 3.31 -22.49
C PHE A 55 8.98 4.30 -21.48
N ASN A 56 8.34 5.47 -21.37
CA ASN A 56 8.80 6.57 -20.53
C ASN A 56 7.91 6.86 -19.29
N GLY A 57 6.85 6.07 -19.08
CA GLY A 57 5.87 6.28 -18.00
C GLY A 57 4.54 6.92 -18.43
N ASP A 58 4.45 7.46 -19.65
CA ASP A 58 3.22 8.02 -20.23
C ASP A 58 2.73 7.25 -21.47
N ASP A 59 3.34 6.11 -21.76
CA ASP A 59 2.98 5.24 -22.86
C ASP A 59 2.03 4.11 -22.41
N PRO A 60 0.94 3.85 -23.14
CA PRO A 60 0.05 2.72 -22.90
C PRO A 60 0.74 1.42 -23.35
N PHE A 61 0.29 0.27 -22.84
CA PHE A 61 0.79 -1.02 -23.29
C PHE A 61 -0.31 -2.06 -23.48
N GLU A 62 -0.08 -2.99 -24.40
CA GLU A 62 -0.96 -4.11 -24.70
C GLU A 62 -0.22 -5.43 -24.54
N LEU A 63 -0.83 -6.39 -23.82
CA LEU A 63 -0.33 -7.75 -23.75
C LEU A 63 -1.02 -8.60 -24.83
N TYR A 64 -0.21 -9.34 -25.59
CA TYR A 64 -0.69 -10.16 -26.70
C TYR A 64 -0.59 -11.66 -26.39
N LYS A 65 -1.65 -12.40 -26.73
CA LYS A 65 -1.59 -13.84 -26.96
C LYS A 65 -1.65 -14.12 -28.45
N ASN A 66 -0.52 -14.52 -29.02
CA ASN A 66 -0.31 -14.63 -30.48
C ASN A 66 -0.50 -13.28 -31.18
N THR A 67 -1.70 -13.03 -31.71
CA THR A 67 -2.10 -11.80 -32.43
C THR A 67 -3.33 -11.14 -31.80
N THR A 68 -3.76 -11.62 -30.64
CA THR A 68 -4.95 -11.11 -29.93
C THR A 68 -4.49 -10.35 -28.70
N VAL A 69 -4.93 -9.10 -28.57
CA VAL A 69 -4.78 -8.32 -27.33
C VAL A 69 -5.61 -8.99 -26.24
N ILE A 70 -4.97 -9.30 -25.11
CA ILE A 70 -5.60 -9.93 -23.94
C ILE A 70 -5.60 -9.01 -22.71
N GLU A 71 -4.82 -7.93 -22.74
CA GLU A 71 -4.76 -6.92 -21.69
C GLU A 71 -4.34 -5.58 -22.29
N THR A 72 -4.83 -4.48 -21.71
CA THR A 72 -4.42 -3.13 -22.06
C THR A 72 -4.31 -2.29 -20.79
N TYR A 73 -3.24 -1.53 -20.68
CA TYR A 73 -3.11 -0.46 -19.68
C TYR A 73 -2.98 0.89 -20.40
N GLY A 74 -3.79 1.85 -19.98
CA GLY A 74 -3.92 3.14 -20.65
C GLY A 74 -4.77 3.11 -21.93
N ASP A 75 -4.76 4.22 -22.66
CA ASP A 75 -5.44 4.37 -23.95
C ASP A 75 -4.41 4.45 -25.06
N VAL A 76 -4.40 3.44 -25.96
CA VAL A 76 -3.45 3.28 -27.07
C VAL A 76 -3.43 4.44 -28.06
N GLU A 77 -4.48 5.29 -28.06
CA GLU A 77 -4.58 6.44 -28.95
C GLU A 77 -4.09 7.75 -28.29
N LEU A 78 -3.79 7.72 -26.99
CA LEU A 78 -3.44 8.91 -26.20
C LEU A 78 -2.02 8.82 -25.62
N SER A 79 -1.49 9.98 -25.27
CA SER A 79 -0.37 10.06 -24.32
C SER A 79 -0.95 10.18 -22.92
N GLY A 80 -0.31 9.50 -21.98
CA GLY A 80 -0.74 9.41 -20.59
C GLY A 80 -0.44 10.65 -19.78
N THR A 81 0.33 11.61 -20.29
CA THR A 81 0.77 12.78 -19.51
C THR A 81 -0.44 13.51 -18.89
N GLY A 82 -0.48 13.57 -17.57
CA GLY A 82 -1.55 14.19 -16.78
C GLY A 82 -2.86 13.38 -16.73
N LEU A 83 -2.87 12.15 -17.23
CA LEU A 83 -3.98 11.21 -17.14
C LEU A 83 -3.78 10.23 -15.98
N GLU A 84 -4.87 9.63 -15.52
CA GLU A 84 -4.89 8.71 -14.37
C GLU A 84 -3.95 7.51 -14.52
N TRP A 85 -3.68 7.09 -15.75
CA TRP A 85 -2.83 5.94 -16.05
C TRP A 85 -1.36 6.31 -16.26
N GLU A 86 -0.95 7.56 -16.04
CA GLU A 86 0.47 7.94 -16.02
C GLU A 86 1.21 7.24 -14.87
N TYR A 87 2.34 6.62 -15.17
CA TYR A 87 3.21 5.91 -14.21
C TYR A 87 4.66 6.40 -14.26
N THR A 88 4.89 7.60 -14.79
CA THR A 88 6.20 8.27 -14.77
C THR A 88 6.71 8.37 -13.33
N GLY A 89 7.91 7.82 -13.08
CA GLY A 89 8.50 7.82 -11.74
C GLY A 89 7.64 7.12 -10.68
N SER A 90 6.83 6.14 -11.08
CA SER A 90 5.95 5.37 -10.19
C SER A 90 5.74 3.94 -10.74
N TRP A 91 4.62 3.30 -10.39
CA TRP A 91 4.25 1.96 -10.84
C TRP A 91 2.75 1.86 -11.07
N ALA A 92 2.36 0.89 -11.88
CA ALA A 92 1.00 0.38 -11.99
C ALA A 92 1.02 -1.15 -12.02
N TYR A 93 0.05 -1.78 -11.38
CA TYR A 93 -0.12 -3.24 -11.39
C TYR A 93 -1.60 -3.61 -11.38
N LYS A 94 -1.92 -4.79 -11.89
CA LYS A 94 -3.30 -5.26 -11.98
C LYS A 94 -3.60 -6.26 -10.89
N PHE A 95 -4.62 -5.98 -10.10
CA PHE A 95 -5.11 -6.85 -9.04
C PHE A 95 -6.62 -7.02 -9.14
N ASN A 96 -7.11 -8.26 -9.04
CA ASN A 96 -8.55 -8.60 -9.13
C ASN A 96 -9.31 -7.97 -10.32
N GLY A 97 -8.63 -7.80 -11.46
CA GLY A 97 -9.22 -7.22 -12.66
C GLY A 97 -9.18 -5.69 -12.73
N PHE A 98 -8.66 -5.02 -11.69
CA PHE A 98 -8.53 -3.57 -11.62
C PHE A 98 -7.07 -3.16 -11.63
N TRP A 99 -6.78 -2.02 -12.25
CA TRP A 99 -5.46 -1.41 -12.19
C TRP A 99 -5.35 -0.58 -10.93
N GLU A 100 -4.31 -0.85 -10.17
CA GLU A 100 -3.84 -0.01 -9.08
C GLU A 100 -2.57 0.69 -9.53
N TYR A 101 -2.43 1.95 -9.16
CA TYR A 101 -1.34 2.80 -9.60
C TYR A 101 -0.87 3.68 -8.45
N ALA A 102 0.40 4.05 -8.50
CA ALA A 102 0.96 5.01 -7.57
C ALA A 102 1.00 6.40 -8.18
N GLN A 103 0.99 7.41 -7.31
CA GLN A 103 1.10 8.81 -7.71
C GLN A 103 2.36 9.02 -8.56
N VAL A 104 2.25 9.80 -9.64
CA VAL A 104 3.39 10.21 -10.47
C VAL A 104 4.53 10.76 -9.61
N ASP A 105 5.77 10.36 -9.97
CA ASP A 105 7.02 10.74 -9.32
C ASP A 105 7.18 10.31 -7.85
N CYS A 106 6.34 9.43 -7.31
CA CYS A 106 6.44 9.01 -5.92
C CYS A 106 7.71 8.20 -5.61
N SER A 107 8.38 7.63 -6.61
CA SER A 107 9.70 7.01 -6.48
C SER A 107 10.85 7.91 -6.97
N ALA A 108 10.55 9.13 -7.43
CA ALA A 108 11.56 10.03 -7.94
C ALA A 108 12.61 10.36 -6.87
N ASN A 109 13.88 10.33 -7.28
CA ASN A 109 15.06 10.53 -6.42
C ASN A 109 15.31 9.44 -5.36
N SER A 110 14.50 8.39 -5.29
CA SER A 110 14.81 7.23 -4.44
C SER A 110 15.96 6.43 -5.05
N THR A 111 16.89 5.96 -4.20
CA THR A 111 18.01 5.10 -4.60
C THR A 111 17.73 3.63 -4.37
N SER A 112 16.71 3.32 -3.58
CA SER A 112 16.22 1.98 -3.31
C SER A 112 14.69 1.99 -3.22
N LEU A 113 14.08 0.82 -3.35
CA LEU A 113 12.66 0.62 -3.13
C LEU A 113 12.22 1.04 -1.72
N GLN A 114 13.07 0.80 -0.70
CA GLN A 114 12.73 1.13 0.69
C GLN A 114 12.68 2.63 0.94
N ASP A 115 13.45 3.42 0.18
CA ASP A 115 13.46 4.88 0.27
C ASP A 115 12.32 5.53 -0.53
N ALA A 116 11.63 4.77 -1.39
CA ALA A 116 10.55 5.29 -2.21
C ALA A 116 9.31 5.56 -1.37
N ALA A 117 8.62 6.69 -1.61
CA ALA A 117 7.36 6.98 -0.93
C ALA A 117 6.27 5.95 -1.29
N CYS A 118 6.43 5.29 -2.44
CA CYS A 118 5.56 4.27 -3.00
C CYS A 118 6.35 3.01 -3.36
N ALA A 119 6.83 2.26 -2.36
CA ALA A 119 7.40 0.95 -2.63
C ALA A 119 6.44 0.09 -3.50
N TYR A 120 7.00 -0.61 -4.48
CA TYR A 120 6.23 -1.52 -5.34
C TYR A 120 5.58 -2.62 -4.49
N PRO A 121 4.24 -2.80 -4.53
CA PRO A 121 3.50 -3.60 -3.55
C PRO A 121 3.98 -5.04 -3.42
N PHE A 122 4.36 -5.65 -4.54
CA PHE A 122 4.95 -6.99 -4.61
C PHE A 122 6.10 -7.19 -3.61
N CYS A 123 6.93 -6.18 -3.42
CA CYS A 123 8.10 -6.22 -2.55
C CYS A 123 7.79 -5.90 -1.09
N VAL A 124 6.53 -5.61 -0.76
CA VAL A 124 6.07 -5.27 0.59
C VAL A 124 4.92 -6.19 0.94
N PRO A 125 5.16 -7.46 1.33
CA PRO A 125 4.10 -8.46 1.47
C PRO A 125 2.97 -8.05 2.42
N LEU A 126 3.29 -7.34 3.50
CA LEU A 126 2.33 -6.70 4.39
C LEU A 126 2.72 -5.24 4.57
N GLN A 127 1.74 -4.33 4.48
CA GLN A 127 1.98 -2.89 4.55
C GLN A 127 0.96 -2.17 5.43
N LEU A 128 1.38 -1.11 6.12
CA LEU A 128 0.47 -0.14 6.73
C LEU A 128 -0.35 0.54 5.63
N TYR A 129 -1.67 0.48 5.81
CA TYR A 129 -2.64 1.07 4.91
C TYR A 129 -3.48 2.15 5.59
N GLY A 130 -3.57 2.14 6.91
CA GLY A 130 -4.11 3.24 7.68
C GLY A 130 -3.69 3.24 9.14
N VAL A 131 -3.57 4.44 9.71
CA VAL A 131 -3.42 4.66 11.15
C VAL A 131 -4.55 5.56 11.62
N LEU A 132 -5.19 5.20 12.74
CA LEU A 132 -6.45 5.79 13.16
C LEU A 132 -6.41 6.15 14.63
N ALA A 133 -6.82 7.38 14.93
CA ALA A 133 -7.13 7.90 16.25
C ALA A 133 -8.39 8.79 16.14
N ILE A 134 -9.45 8.24 15.53
CA ILE A 134 -10.64 9.00 15.16
C ILE A 134 -11.44 9.39 16.42
N LEU A 135 -11.88 10.65 16.50
CA LEU A 135 -12.77 11.12 17.55
C LEU A 135 -14.10 11.60 16.93
N TRP A 136 -15.19 10.95 17.32
CA TRP A 136 -16.55 11.27 16.86
C TRP A 136 -17.53 11.23 18.04
N ASP A 137 -18.77 11.65 17.83
CA ASP A 137 -19.79 11.64 18.87
C ASP A 137 -20.18 10.19 19.22
N GLY A 138 -19.59 9.68 20.30
CA GLY A 138 -19.77 8.30 20.76
C GLY A 138 -18.52 7.43 20.69
N SER A 139 -17.39 7.94 20.18
CA SER A 139 -16.11 7.20 20.15
C SER A 139 -15.55 6.93 21.54
N GLY A 140 -15.85 7.79 22.52
CA GLY A 140 -15.13 7.81 23.78
C GLY A 140 -13.62 8.02 23.55
N THR A 141 -12.79 7.50 24.46
CA THR A 141 -11.33 7.63 24.38
C THR A 141 -10.69 6.61 23.46
N ASN A 142 -11.27 5.41 23.32
CA ASN A 142 -10.63 4.27 22.68
C ASN A 142 -11.31 3.82 21.38
N GLY A 143 -12.53 4.27 21.11
CA GLY A 143 -13.38 3.75 20.05
C GLY A 143 -12.78 3.90 18.64
N GLY A 144 -11.98 4.94 18.40
CA GLY A 144 -11.38 5.23 17.10
C GLY A 144 -9.91 4.85 16.93
N LYS A 145 -9.34 4.11 17.87
CA LYS A 145 -7.93 3.69 17.82
C LYS A 145 -7.81 2.39 17.05
N ALA A 146 -7.16 2.44 15.90
CA ALA A 146 -6.91 1.26 15.08
C ALA A 146 -5.71 1.43 14.16
N VAL A 147 -5.18 0.30 13.70
CA VAL A 147 -4.22 0.21 12.60
C VAL A 147 -4.82 -0.72 11.54
N HIS A 148 -4.74 -0.29 10.29
CA HIS A 148 -5.19 -1.00 9.12
C HIS A 148 -3.96 -1.41 8.31
N VAL A 149 -3.82 -2.70 8.03
CA VAL A 149 -2.80 -3.25 7.14
C VAL A 149 -3.43 -3.95 5.95
N ARG A 150 -2.69 -4.03 4.84
CA ARG A 150 -3.08 -4.78 3.65
C ARG A 150 -1.99 -5.78 3.29
N ALA A 151 -2.39 -7.00 2.97
CA ALA A 151 -1.49 -7.99 2.37
C ALA A 151 -1.36 -7.71 0.87
N ASN A 152 -0.15 -7.45 0.38
CA ASN A 152 0.12 -7.21 -1.05
C ASN A 152 0.57 -8.48 -1.80
N ARG A 153 0.71 -9.60 -1.09
CA ARG A 153 0.89 -10.96 -1.62
C ARG A 153 0.25 -11.98 -0.66
N PRO A 154 0.02 -13.23 -1.05
CA PRO A 154 -0.41 -14.26 -0.11
C PRO A 154 0.62 -14.46 1.00
N ILE A 155 0.17 -14.46 2.26
CA ILE A 155 1.02 -14.68 3.44
C ILE A 155 0.58 -15.99 4.10
N ALA A 156 1.49 -16.98 4.14
CA ALA A 156 1.18 -18.29 4.69
C ALA A 156 1.00 -18.29 6.22
N ASP A 157 1.77 -17.46 6.92
CA ASP A 157 1.71 -17.29 8.38
C ASP A 157 1.84 -15.81 8.74
N LEU A 158 0.72 -15.15 8.98
CA LEU A 158 0.67 -13.75 9.39
C LEU A 158 1.31 -13.54 10.77
N GLY A 159 1.45 -14.59 11.59
CA GLY A 159 2.01 -14.50 12.93
C GLY A 159 3.50 -14.18 12.99
N ILE A 160 4.18 -14.11 11.85
CA ILE A 160 5.53 -13.55 11.74
C ILE A 160 5.55 -12.03 11.87
N TYR A 161 4.42 -11.37 11.65
CA TYR A 161 4.31 -9.92 11.69
C TYR A 161 3.82 -9.43 13.05
N GLY A 162 4.12 -8.16 13.34
CA GLY A 162 3.61 -7.49 14.52
C GLY A 162 3.51 -5.99 14.35
N LEU A 163 2.84 -5.33 15.31
CA LEU A 163 2.70 -3.89 15.39
C LEU A 163 3.30 -3.37 16.69
N GLY A 164 3.79 -2.14 16.66
CA GLY A 164 4.21 -1.37 17.82
C GLY A 164 3.84 0.10 17.67
N THR A 165 3.67 0.78 18.79
CA THR A 165 3.38 2.21 18.90
C THR A 165 4.55 2.89 19.60
N ALA A 166 5.21 3.82 18.94
CA ALA A 166 6.29 4.59 19.55
C ALA A 166 5.69 5.79 20.30
N ASN A 167 5.38 5.58 21.58
CA ASN A 167 4.57 6.54 22.33
C ASN A 167 5.30 7.88 22.56
N ASN A 168 4.67 8.99 22.14
CA ASN A 168 5.15 10.36 22.36
C ASN A 168 6.62 10.59 21.94
N GLY A 169 7.08 9.94 20.87
CA GLY A 169 8.45 10.08 20.38
C GLY A 169 9.52 9.46 21.29
N GLY A 170 9.16 8.49 22.14
CA GLY A 170 10.08 7.81 23.05
C GLY A 170 11.10 6.87 22.39
N GLY A 171 10.99 6.65 21.08
CA GLY A 171 11.67 5.58 20.35
C GLY A 171 10.78 4.33 20.25
N THR A 172 11.30 3.31 19.56
CA THR A 172 10.60 2.02 19.44
C THR A 172 10.56 1.28 20.78
N ASP A 173 9.38 0.79 21.15
CA ASP A 173 9.18 -0.17 22.26
C ASP A 173 9.21 -1.64 21.75
N GLY A 174 9.45 -1.82 20.45
CA GLY A 174 9.42 -3.11 19.77
C GLY A 174 7.99 -3.60 19.49
N VAL A 175 7.85 -4.91 19.31
CA VAL A 175 6.57 -5.54 19.00
C VAL A 175 5.66 -5.55 20.23
N GLU A 176 4.51 -4.88 20.13
CA GLU A 176 3.49 -4.83 21.19
C GLU A 176 2.26 -5.70 20.88
N PHE A 177 2.01 -5.96 19.60
CA PHE A 177 0.99 -6.89 19.12
C PHE A 177 1.59 -7.82 18.07
N THR A 178 1.47 -9.12 18.28
CA THR A 178 1.78 -10.13 17.25
C THR A 178 0.48 -10.61 16.63
N PHE A 179 0.42 -10.65 15.30
CA PHE A 179 -0.76 -11.17 14.61
C PHE A 179 -0.96 -12.67 14.93
N PRO A 180 -2.18 -13.19 14.87
CA PRO A 180 -2.40 -14.63 14.97
C PRO A 180 -1.77 -15.39 13.80
N SER A 181 -1.26 -16.60 14.05
CA SER A 181 -0.73 -17.48 13.01
C SER A 181 -1.85 -18.05 12.12
N ILE A 182 -2.19 -17.29 11.08
CA ILE A 182 -3.17 -17.64 10.05
C ILE A 182 -2.63 -17.28 8.67
N SER A 183 -3.15 -17.92 7.62
CA SER A 183 -2.89 -17.49 6.25
C SER A 183 -3.85 -16.38 5.83
N VAL A 184 -3.37 -15.41 5.05
CA VAL A 184 -4.19 -14.40 4.37
C VAL A 184 -3.82 -14.33 2.89
N ASN A 185 -4.76 -13.88 2.06
CA ASN A 185 -4.58 -13.76 0.62
C ASN A 185 -4.07 -12.35 0.25
N GLU A 186 -3.52 -12.23 -0.95
CA GLU A 186 -3.28 -10.91 -1.55
C GLU A 186 -4.58 -10.10 -1.61
N GLY A 187 -4.49 -8.82 -1.25
CA GLY A 187 -5.61 -7.89 -1.18
C GLY A 187 -6.43 -7.97 0.10
N ASP A 188 -6.17 -8.91 1.00
CA ASP A 188 -6.86 -8.95 2.30
C ASP A 188 -6.54 -7.69 3.11
N HIS A 189 -7.59 -6.94 3.44
CA HIS A 189 -7.54 -5.81 4.36
C HIS A 189 -7.77 -6.31 5.79
N ILE A 190 -6.92 -5.88 6.71
CA ILE A 190 -6.90 -6.37 8.09
C ILE A 190 -6.91 -5.18 9.04
N LEU A 191 -7.83 -5.20 10.00
CA LEU A 191 -7.95 -4.16 11.02
C LEU A 191 -7.50 -4.69 12.39
N VAL A 192 -6.62 -3.99 13.07
CA VAL A 192 -6.35 -4.18 14.50
C VAL A 192 -6.93 -2.97 15.22
N ALA A 193 -7.96 -3.17 16.04
CA ALA A 193 -8.67 -2.08 16.69
C ALA A 193 -8.71 -2.26 18.21
N ARG A 194 -8.75 -1.14 18.94
CA ARG A 194 -8.91 -1.16 20.39
C ARG A 194 -10.32 -1.62 20.80
N GLU A 195 -11.33 -1.10 20.10
CA GLU A 195 -12.74 -1.46 20.29
C GLU A 195 -13.41 -1.75 18.92
N PRO A 196 -13.24 -2.97 18.38
CA PRO A 196 -13.76 -3.32 17.05
C PRO A 196 -15.26 -3.07 16.87
N ALA A 197 -16.07 -3.32 17.91
CA ALA A 197 -17.52 -3.10 17.84
C ALA A 197 -17.88 -1.60 17.69
N THR A 198 -17.12 -0.72 18.33
CA THR A 198 -17.30 0.74 18.24
C THR A 198 -16.92 1.22 16.83
N MET A 199 -15.82 0.71 16.27
CA MET A 199 -15.42 0.94 14.88
C MET A 199 -16.45 0.43 13.87
N ALA A 200 -16.97 -0.77 14.07
CA ALA A 200 -17.99 -1.37 13.20
C ALA A 200 -19.26 -0.52 13.13
N ALA A 201 -19.70 0.01 14.27
CA ALA A 201 -20.86 0.91 14.32
C ALA A 201 -20.62 2.23 13.55
N TYR A 202 -19.41 2.79 13.64
CA TYR A 202 -19.06 4.05 12.99
C TYR A 202 -18.82 3.91 11.48
N PHE A 203 -18.18 2.82 11.07
CA PHE A 203 -17.88 2.51 9.67
C PHE A 203 -19.10 1.97 8.91
N GLY A 204 -20.04 1.30 9.61
CA GLY A 204 -21.20 0.71 8.96
C GLY A 204 -20.77 -0.37 7.96
N SER A 205 -21.38 -0.38 6.77
CA SER A 205 -21.15 -1.46 5.79
C SER A 205 -19.72 -1.54 5.23
N CYS A 206 -18.93 -0.46 5.26
CA CYS A 206 -17.53 -0.56 4.82
C CYS A 206 -16.68 -1.45 5.75
N TYR A 207 -17.12 -1.65 6.99
CA TYR A 207 -16.44 -2.55 7.93
C TYR A 207 -16.42 -4.00 7.44
N ASP A 208 -17.39 -4.41 6.62
CA ASP A 208 -17.46 -5.75 6.03
C ASP A 208 -16.35 -5.99 4.97
N GLY A 209 -15.63 -4.93 4.57
CA GLY A 209 -14.49 -5.03 3.66
C GLY A 209 -13.20 -5.58 4.31
N TYR A 210 -13.13 -5.63 5.64
CA TYR A 210 -11.98 -6.24 6.32
C TYR A 210 -12.10 -7.76 6.31
N ALA A 211 -11.11 -8.43 5.72
CA ALA A 211 -11.00 -9.88 5.73
C ALA A 211 -10.77 -10.42 7.15
N GLN A 212 -10.03 -9.67 7.97
CA GLN A 212 -9.74 -10.00 9.36
C GLN A 212 -9.87 -8.77 10.26
N VAL A 213 -10.39 -8.97 11.47
CA VAL A 213 -10.39 -7.95 12.51
C VAL A 213 -9.93 -8.53 13.84
N PHE A 214 -8.93 -7.88 14.46
CA PHE A 214 -8.37 -8.25 15.74
C PHE A 214 -8.60 -7.15 16.78
N GLN A 215 -8.90 -7.55 18.01
CA GLN A 215 -8.94 -6.64 19.15
C GLN A 215 -7.61 -6.67 19.88
N SER A 216 -7.04 -5.49 20.18
CA SER A 216 -5.82 -5.41 20.99
C SER A 216 -5.76 -4.15 21.85
N ASP A 217 -5.34 -4.31 23.10
CA ASP A 217 -5.03 -3.19 24.00
C ASP A 217 -3.73 -2.46 23.64
N ALA A 218 -2.91 -3.04 22.75
CA ALA A 218 -1.73 -2.38 22.18
C ALA A 218 -2.10 -1.19 21.27
N MET A 219 -3.33 -1.15 20.76
CA MET A 219 -3.83 0.03 20.04
C MET A 219 -4.13 1.13 21.07
N ASN A 220 -3.09 1.87 21.44
CA ASN A 220 -3.11 2.87 22.50
C ASN A 220 -2.84 4.30 21.99
N GLN A 221 -2.50 4.46 20.71
CA GLN A 221 -2.13 5.71 20.08
C GLN A 221 -3.19 6.81 20.23
N ASN A 222 -2.76 8.07 20.35
CA ASN A 222 -3.66 9.23 20.50
C ASN A 222 -3.61 10.24 19.35
N GLY A 223 -2.94 9.89 18.25
CA GLY A 223 -2.94 10.68 17.02
C GLY A 223 -1.64 11.41 16.73
N ASP A 224 -0.68 11.36 17.65
CA ASP A 224 0.66 11.94 17.54
C ASP A 224 1.76 10.91 17.80
N ASP A 225 1.42 9.62 17.88
CA ASP A 225 2.36 8.53 18.00
C ASP A 225 2.69 7.92 16.63
N ALA A 226 3.96 7.58 16.42
CA ALA A 226 4.35 6.80 15.26
C ALA A 226 3.92 5.33 15.41
N ILE A 227 3.58 4.70 14.28
CA ILE A 227 3.17 3.29 14.22
C ILE A 227 4.19 2.50 13.43
N GLU A 228 4.63 1.38 13.98
CA GLU A 228 5.64 0.50 13.39
C GLU A 228 5.03 -0.86 13.04
N LEU A 229 5.34 -1.34 11.84
CA LEU A 229 5.08 -2.71 11.39
C LEU A 229 6.39 -3.49 11.43
N PHE A 230 6.33 -4.71 11.96
CA PHE A 230 7.49 -5.57 12.16
C PHE A 230 7.36 -6.89 11.41
N SER A 231 8.51 -7.45 10.99
CA SER A 231 8.68 -8.85 10.63
C SER A 231 9.68 -9.48 11.60
N GLY A 232 9.22 -10.41 12.44
CA GLY A 232 9.99 -10.89 13.59
C GLY A 232 10.28 -9.73 14.57
N ALA A 233 11.54 -9.33 14.68
CA ALA A 233 11.97 -8.20 15.52
C ALA A 233 12.38 -6.96 14.71
N ASP A 234 12.42 -7.06 13.38
CA ASP A 234 12.88 -5.98 12.51
C ASP A 234 11.69 -5.09 12.13
N ALA A 235 11.81 -3.78 12.37
CA ALA A 235 10.85 -2.80 11.88
C ALA A 235 10.98 -2.70 10.35
N ILE A 236 9.92 -3.03 9.63
CA ILE A 236 9.89 -3.04 8.16
C ILE A 236 9.16 -1.83 7.58
N GLU A 237 8.36 -1.13 8.39
CA GLU A 237 7.69 0.10 8.01
C GLU A 237 7.34 0.95 9.24
N THR A 238 7.46 2.27 9.12
CA THR A 238 7.04 3.22 10.16
C THR A 238 6.19 4.31 9.53
N TYR A 239 5.01 4.55 10.09
CA TYR A 239 4.26 5.78 9.85
C TYR A 239 4.63 6.80 10.94
N GLY A 240 5.15 7.96 10.53
CA GLY A 240 5.67 8.99 11.44
C GLY A 240 7.17 8.82 11.71
N ASP A 241 7.65 9.33 12.85
CA ASP A 241 9.01 9.14 13.33
C ASP A 241 8.98 8.64 14.77
N ALA A 242 9.54 7.47 15.02
CA ALA A 242 9.52 6.82 16.34
C ALA A 242 10.18 7.68 17.44
N ASN A 243 11.08 8.60 17.10
CA ASN A 243 11.82 9.43 18.06
C ASN A 243 11.28 10.86 18.19
N VAL A 244 10.13 11.16 17.57
CA VAL A 244 9.55 12.50 17.55
C VAL A 244 8.09 12.43 17.97
N ASP A 245 7.70 13.30 18.90
CA ASP A 245 6.31 13.56 19.22
C ASP A 245 5.62 14.21 18.01
N GLY A 246 4.57 13.57 17.52
CA GLY A 246 3.83 13.96 16.33
C GLY A 246 3.00 15.23 16.48
N SER A 247 2.83 15.76 17.69
CA SER A 247 2.07 16.99 17.93
C SER A 247 2.58 18.15 17.06
N GLY A 248 1.74 18.64 16.15
CA GLY A 248 2.07 19.70 15.19
C GLY A 248 2.96 19.27 14.03
N GLN A 249 3.27 17.97 13.88
CA GLN A 249 3.94 17.41 12.72
C GLN A 249 2.94 17.17 11.59
N PHE A 250 3.44 17.09 10.35
CA PHE A 250 2.59 16.88 9.17
C PHE A 250 1.89 15.51 9.17
N TRP A 251 2.39 14.55 9.94
CA TRP A 251 1.87 13.19 10.05
C TRP A 251 0.90 13.03 11.24
N GLU A 252 0.59 14.10 11.97
CA GLU A 252 -0.41 14.06 13.05
C GLU A 252 -1.80 13.67 12.51
N TYR A 253 -2.46 12.76 13.22
CA TYR A 253 -3.77 12.19 12.92
C TYR A 253 -4.73 12.22 14.13
N THR A 254 -4.54 13.17 15.06
CA THR A 254 -5.43 13.40 16.21
C THR A 254 -6.86 13.68 15.79
N GLY A 255 -7.79 12.90 16.35
CA GLY A 255 -9.22 13.01 16.03
C GLY A 255 -9.57 12.52 14.62
N THR A 256 -8.63 11.88 13.93
CA THR A 256 -8.73 11.54 12.52
C THR A 256 -7.92 10.29 12.15
N TRP A 257 -7.49 10.20 10.91
CA TRP A 257 -6.78 9.08 10.30
C TRP A 257 -5.74 9.57 9.30
N ALA A 258 -4.74 8.74 9.06
CA ALA A 258 -3.99 8.74 7.81
C ALA A 258 -4.24 7.42 7.07
N TYR A 259 -4.26 7.48 5.74
CA TYR A 259 -4.62 6.36 4.88
C TYR A 259 -3.76 6.38 3.62
N ARG A 260 -3.30 5.20 3.19
CA ARG A 260 -2.50 5.07 1.99
C ARG A 260 -3.42 5.06 0.76
N MET A 261 -3.26 6.03 -0.12
CA MET A 261 -3.98 6.18 -1.38
C MET A 261 -2.97 6.39 -2.50
N ASN A 262 -3.07 5.59 -3.57
CA ASN A 262 -2.17 5.66 -4.72
C ASN A 262 -0.68 5.61 -4.30
N GLY A 263 -0.35 4.67 -3.41
CA GLY A 263 1.01 4.45 -2.92
C GLY A 263 1.50 5.46 -1.87
N VAL A 264 0.84 6.60 -1.68
CA VAL A 264 1.26 7.66 -0.75
C VAL A 264 0.25 7.88 0.39
N TRP A 265 0.67 8.58 1.45
CA TRP A 265 -0.22 8.91 2.57
C TRP A 265 -1.13 10.10 2.25
N ALA A 266 -2.43 9.90 2.44
CA ALA A 266 -3.45 10.92 2.54
C ALA A 266 -3.86 11.07 4.01
N TYR A 267 -4.22 12.29 4.40
CA TYR A 267 -4.50 12.64 5.79
C TYR A 267 -5.89 13.24 5.91
N GLY A 268 -6.63 12.84 6.94
CA GLY A 268 -7.75 13.64 7.40
C GLY A 268 -7.22 14.88 8.13
N GLY A 269 -7.97 15.98 8.11
CA GLY A 269 -7.64 17.15 8.94
C GLY A 269 -7.79 16.82 10.43
N ILE A 270 -7.00 17.46 11.30
CA ILE A 270 -7.14 17.31 12.75
C ILE A 270 -8.61 17.52 13.18
N ASP A 271 -9.12 16.61 14.01
CA ASP A 271 -10.49 16.60 14.51
C ASP A 271 -11.60 16.62 13.44
N CYS A 272 -11.31 16.28 12.19
CA CYS A 272 -12.30 16.39 11.10
C CYS A 272 -13.50 15.44 11.25
N ALA A 273 -13.42 14.43 12.12
CA ALA A 273 -14.52 13.54 12.45
C ALA A 273 -15.42 14.05 13.61
N ALA A 274 -15.04 15.14 14.27
CA ALA A 274 -15.78 15.68 15.41
C ALA A 274 -17.23 16.04 15.04
N GLY A 275 -18.18 15.71 15.91
CA GLY A 275 -19.61 15.95 15.69
C GLY A 275 -20.29 14.99 14.69
N SER A 276 -19.54 14.08 14.07
CA SER A 276 -20.11 13.02 13.23
C SER A 276 -20.56 11.83 14.08
N THR A 277 -21.42 10.98 13.51
CA THR A 277 -21.87 9.72 14.15
C THR A 277 -21.58 8.49 13.30
N THR A 278 -21.21 8.70 12.03
CA THR A 278 -20.77 7.69 11.06
C THR A 278 -19.68 8.27 10.19
N THR A 279 -18.82 7.43 9.60
CA THR A 279 -17.75 7.91 8.71
C THR A 279 -18.30 8.65 7.49
N GLN A 280 -19.46 8.28 6.95
CA GLN A 280 -20.08 9.00 5.82
C GLN A 280 -20.61 10.39 6.20
N SER A 281 -20.95 10.61 7.46
CA SER A 281 -21.38 11.94 7.96
C SER A 281 -20.23 12.85 8.38
N SER A 282 -19.00 12.33 8.40
CA SER A 282 -17.78 13.07 8.76
C SER A 282 -17.38 14.06 7.67
N ALA A 283 -16.65 15.12 8.03
CA ALA A 283 -16.01 15.99 7.05
C ALA A 283 -14.83 15.30 6.34
N CYS A 284 -14.41 14.13 6.83
CA CYS A 284 -13.34 13.30 6.30
C CYS A 284 -13.72 11.82 6.38
N PRO A 285 -14.59 11.32 5.48
CA PRO A 285 -14.85 9.90 5.37
C PRO A 285 -13.54 9.13 5.21
N TYR A 286 -13.35 8.05 5.98
CA TYR A 286 -12.13 7.25 5.92
C TYR A 286 -11.94 6.71 4.50
N GLY A 287 -10.72 6.77 3.96
CA GLY A 287 -10.48 6.46 2.55
C GLY A 287 -10.96 5.07 2.11
N PHE A 288 -10.89 4.07 2.99
CA PHE A 288 -11.41 2.73 2.75
C PHE A 288 -12.97 2.64 2.67
N CYS A 289 -13.65 3.69 3.13
CA CYS A 289 -15.10 3.78 3.27
C CYS A 289 -15.74 4.79 2.31
N GLN A 290 -14.98 5.27 1.32
CA GLN A 290 -15.44 6.20 0.27
C GLN A 290 -16.05 5.45 -0.93
#